data_AF-A0AA51NDM2-F1
#
_entry.id   AF-A0AA51NDM2-F1
#
_cell.length_a   1.000
_cell.length_b   1.000
_cell.length_c   1.000
_cell.angle_alpha   90.00
_cell.angle_beta   90.00
_cell.angle_gamma   90.00
#
_symmetry.space_group_name_H-M   'P 1'
#
loop_
_entity.id
_entity.type
_entity.pdbx_description
1 polymer ?
#
loop_
_entity_poly.entity_id
_entity_poly.type
_entity_poly.pdbx_seq_one_letter_code
_entity_poly.pdbx_strand_id
1 'polypeptide(L)'
;MIKSFASLLIYSFILIFSLSSCTALMSKMYGVNQIDGVNEEEIHQFYAAIDFKGIQTDKVIIDSSAFQSLREHENDSIKKDLSQPVQIHYFNNSDLASFHANCYAKGSLKNLDWNYQNRFESFFPISAVEDLNTYPSLQRLNKMITDVDISSENEIVITVFWTRMLEDISRDAVNTVLANISEFNKEDEVRLILINTDSFFSKI
;
A
#
# COMPACT_ATOMS: atom_id res chain seq x y z
N MET A 1 4.43 20.34 -55.31
CA MET A 1 5.11 19.29 -54.52
C MET A 1 5.57 19.78 -53.14
N ILE A 2 6.14 21.00 -53.02
CA ILE A 2 6.70 21.53 -51.76
C ILE A 2 5.66 21.77 -50.64
N LYS A 3 4.42 22.19 -50.96
CA LYS A 3 3.36 22.44 -49.96
C LYS A 3 2.85 21.19 -49.24
N SER A 4 2.99 20.00 -49.85
CA SER A 4 2.54 18.74 -49.25
C SER A 4 3.48 18.26 -48.14
N PHE A 5 4.78 18.49 -48.31
CA PHE A 5 5.81 18.11 -47.33
C PHE A 5 5.76 18.92 -46.04
N ALA A 6 5.47 20.23 -46.14
CA ALA A 6 5.31 21.09 -44.97
C ALA A 6 4.09 20.72 -44.11
N SER A 7 2.98 20.31 -44.75
CA SER A 7 1.78 19.85 -44.04
C SER A 7 2.05 18.53 -43.31
N LEU A 8 2.76 17.59 -43.94
CA LEU A 8 3.13 16.31 -43.34
C LEU A 8 4.04 16.48 -42.11
N LEU A 9 4.97 17.44 -42.15
CA LEU A 9 5.83 17.77 -41.01
C LEU A 9 5.05 18.36 -39.83
N ILE A 10 4.05 19.21 -40.10
CA ILE A 10 3.19 19.79 -39.04
C ILE A 10 2.32 18.71 -38.38
N TYR A 11 1.71 17.80 -39.15
CA TYR A 11 0.96 16.67 -38.60
C TYR A 11 1.86 15.70 -37.82
N SER A 12 3.08 15.45 -38.31
CA SER A 12 4.06 14.62 -37.59
C SER A 12 4.52 15.30 -36.29
N PHE A 13 4.68 16.62 -36.27
CA PHE A 13 5.04 17.36 -35.05
C PHE A 13 3.91 17.29 -34.01
N ILE A 14 2.66 17.51 -34.42
CA ILE A 14 1.49 17.40 -33.52
C ILE A 14 1.33 15.97 -32.97
N LEU A 15 1.62 14.94 -33.77
CA LEU A 15 1.56 13.54 -33.34
C LEU A 15 2.69 13.16 -32.36
N ILE A 16 3.88 13.77 -32.48
CA ILE A 16 5.02 13.50 -31.58
C ILE A 16 4.83 14.20 -30.22
N PHE A 17 4.22 15.39 -30.21
CA PHE A 17 3.89 16.11 -28.97
C PHE A 17 2.69 15.50 -28.22
N SER A 18 1.77 14.80 -28.90
CA SER A 18 0.65 14.12 -28.23
C SER A 18 1.01 12.78 -27.58
N LEU A 19 2.18 12.21 -27.89
CA LEU A 19 2.63 10.92 -27.35
C LEU A 19 3.53 11.05 -26.11
N SER A 20 4.09 12.23 -25.83
CA SER A 20 5.13 12.41 -24.80
C SER A 20 4.67 13.15 -23.53
N SER A 21 3.50 13.79 -23.54
CA SER A 21 3.00 14.59 -22.40
C SER A 21 1.88 13.93 -21.58
N CYS A 22 1.43 12.73 -21.94
CA CYS A 22 0.27 12.09 -21.30
C CYS A 22 0.63 11.19 -20.11
N THR A 23 1.88 10.74 -19.94
CA THR A 23 2.19 9.73 -18.90
C THR A 23 2.13 10.31 -17.50
N ALA A 24 2.82 11.42 -17.21
CA ALA A 24 2.83 12.03 -15.88
C ALA A 24 1.45 12.63 -15.52
N LEU A 25 0.80 13.34 -16.44
CA LEU A 25 -0.51 13.94 -16.22
C LEU A 25 -1.62 12.89 -16.04
N MET A 26 -1.60 11.80 -16.83
CA MET A 26 -2.56 10.70 -16.64
C MET A 26 -2.27 9.90 -15.37
N SER A 27 -1.00 9.65 -15.03
CA SER A 27 -0.66 8.93 -13.78
C SER A 27 -1.22 9.64 -12.54
N LYS A 28 -1.13 10.97 -12.49
CA LYS A 28 -1.72 11.80 -11.43
C LYS A 28 -3.26 11.76 -11.43
N MET A 29 -3.89 11.66 -12.60
CA MET A 29 -5.34 11.49 -12.72
C MET A 29 -5.83 10.14 -12.17
N TYR A 30 -4.96 9.12 -12.18
CA TYR A 30 -5.20 7.81 -11.58
C TYR A 30 -4.67 7.70 -10.13
N GLY A 31 -4.33 8.82 -9.49
CA GLY A 31 -3.88 8.85 -8.09
C GLY A 31 -2.44 8.36 -7.88
N VAL A 32 -1.63 8.30 -8.94
CA VAL A 32 -0.21 7.96 -8.86
C VAL A 32 0.62 9.23 -8.78
N ASN A 33 1.28 9.45 -7.65
CA ASN A 33 2.21 10.54 -7.42
C ASN A 33 3.63 10.09 -7.75
N GLN A 34 4.39 10.96 -8.40
CA GLN A 34 5.84 10.80 -8.47
C GLN A 34 6.44 11.20 -7.12
N ILE A 35 7.28 10.34 -6.55
CA ILE A 35 7.99 10.59 -5.29
C ILE A 35 9.51 10.48 -5.53
N ASP A 36 10.26 11.47 -5.06
CA ASP A 36 11.72 11.54 -5.31
C ASP A 36 12.57 10.90 -4.19
N GLY A 37 11.93 10.40 -3.14
CA GLY A 37 12.58 9.85 -1.96
C GLY A 37 11.66 9.90 -0.75
N VAL A 38 12.19 9.57 0.43
CA VAL A 38 11.50 9.76 1.72
C VAL A 38 11.39 11.26 2.02
N ASN A 39 10.19 11.74 2.36
CA ASN A 39 9.94 13.10 2.81
C ASN A 39 9.18 13.05 4.14
N GLU A 40 9.88 13.31 5.24
CA GLU A 40 9.32 13.20 6.59
C GLU A 40 8.15 14.16 6.83
N GLU A 41 8.17 15.35 6.24
CA GLU A 41 7.10 16.34 6.41
C GLU A 41 5.80 15.86 5.76
N GLU A 42 5.87 15.36 4.53
CA GLU A 42 4.68 14.80 3.85
C GLU A 42 4.19 13.52 4.53
N ILE A 43 5.11 12.69 5.07
CA ILE A 43 4.75 11.52 5.88
C ILE A 43 4.03 11.94 7.15
N HIS A 44 4.51 12.99 7.83
CA HIS A 44 3.87 13.53 9.02
C HIS A 44 2.48 14.10 8.70
N GLN A 45 2.33 14.82 7.59
CA GLN A 45 1.04 15.32 7.11
C GLN A 45 0.06 14.19 6.78
N PHE A 46 0.54 13.10 6.16
CA PHE A 46 -0.27 11.91 5.91
C PHE A 46 -0.87 11.38 7.22
N TYR A 47 -0.04 11.20 8.26
CA TYR A 47 -0.48 10.73 9.58
C TYR A 47 -1.37 11.73 10.32
N ALA A 48 -1.09 13.03 10.23
CA ALA A 48 -1.87 14.06 10.91
C ALA A 48 -3.31 14.17 10.37
N ALA A 49 -3.52 13.75 9.12
CA ALA A 49 -4.84 13.70 8.49
C ALA A 49 -5.62 12.40 8.78
N ILE A 50 -5.11 11.51 9.64
CA ILE A 50 -5.78 10.27 10.04
C ILE A 50 -6.22 10.39 11.51
N ASP A 51 -7.50 10.13 11.77
CA ASP A 51 -8.02 9.95 13.13
C ASP A 51 -7.88 8.49 13.54
N PHE A 52 -6.91 8.20 14.41
CA PHE A 52 -6.61 6.84 14.89
C PHE A 52 -7.60 6.33 15.93
N LYS A 53 -8.62 7.10 16.34
CA LYS A 53 -9.67 6.66 17.27
C LYS A 53 -9.15 6.08 18.60
N GLY A 54 -7.98 6.51 19.06
CA GLY A 54 -7.36 6.01 20.30
C GLY A 54 -6.65 4.65 20.18
N ILE A 55 -6.61 4.04 18.99
CA ILE A 55 -5.93 2.76 18.75
C ILE A 55 -4.42 2.92 18.93
N GLN A 56 -3.78 1.98 19.64
CA GLN A 56 -2.34 1.94 19.77
C GLN A 56 -1.70 1.82 18.39
N THR A 57 -0.98 2.87 17.97
CA THR A 57 -0.44 2.97 16.61
C THR A 57 1.06 3.26 16.61
N ASP A 58 1.82 2.39 15.98
CA ASP A 58 3.22 2.60 15.65
C ASP A 58 3.39 3.06 14.20
N LYS A 59 4.38 3.92 13.96
CA LYS A 59 4.71 4.49 12.65
C LYS A 59 6.15 4.18 12.33
N VAL A 60 6.37 3.46 11.24
CA VAL A 60 7.68 2.93 10.84
C VAL A 60 7.96 3.36 9.41
N ILE A 61 9.21 3.75 9.16
CA ILE A 61 9.73 3.94 7.81
C ILE A 61 10.79 2.87 7.58
N ILE A 62 10.61 2.02 6.57
CA ILE A 62 11.60 0.98 6.24
C ILE A 62 12.42 1.37 5.01
N ASP A 63 13.67 0.93 4.99
CA ASP A 63 14.54 1.13 3.84
C ASP A 63 14.15 0.22 2.65
N SER A 64 14.69 0.54 1.47
CA SER A 64 14.40 -0.23 0.26
C SER A 64 14.85 -1.69 0.36
N SER A 65 15.96 -1.96 1.05
CA SER A 65 16.54 -3.31 1.20
C SER A 65 15.70 -4.21 2.09
N ALA A 66 15.11 -3.67 3.14
CA ALA A 66 14.20 -4.35 4.04
C ALA A 66 12.93 -4.77 3.28
N PHE A 67 12.30 -3.83 2.56
CA PHE A 67 11.15 -4.15 1.74
C PHE A 67 11.51 -5.14 0.61
N GLN A 68 12.68 -4.99 -0.03
CA GLN A 68 13.16 -5.93 -1.04
C GLN A 68 13.38 -7.34 -0.48
N SER A 69 13.94 -7.45 0.72
CA SER A 69 14.19 -8.74 1.40
C SER A 69 12.89 -9.49 1.74
N LEU A 70 11.80 -8.77 2.01
CA LEU A 70 10.47 -9.34 2.25
C LEU A 70 9.96 -10.16 1.07
N ARG A 71 10.23 -9.70 -0.16
CA ARG A 71 9.65 -10.24 -1.41
C ARG A 71 10.60 -11.15 -2.20
N GLU A 72 11.91 -11.00 -2.07
CA GLU A 72 12.87 -11.69 -2.97
C GLU A 72 13.07 -13.18 -2.70
N HIS A 73 12.75 -13.65 -1.50
CA HIS A 73 12.89 -15.06 -1.13
C HIS A 73 11.60 -15.87 -1.36
N GLU A 74 10.59 -15.25 -1.97
CA GLU A 74 9.29 -15.84 -2.20
C GLU A 74 9.14 -16.40 -3.62
N ASN A 75 8.17 -17.30 -3.80
CA ASN A 75 7.74 -17.70 -5.14
C ASN A 75 7.15 -16.52 -5.92
N ASP A 76 7.08 -16.63 -7.24
CA ASP A 76 6.68 -15.52 -8.12
C ASP A 76 5.28 -14.95 -7.81
N SER A 77 4.34 -15.78 -7.35
CA SER A 77 3.00 -15.32 -6.99
C SER A 77 3.06 -14.44 -5.75
N ILE A 78 3.61 -14.96 -4.65
CA ILE A 78 3.71 -14.23 -3.38
C ILE A 78 4.60 -13.01 -3.55
N LYS A 79 5.69 -13.11 -4.33
CA LYS A 79 6.54 -11.97 -4.67
C LYS A 79 5.74 -10.87 -5.35
N LYS A 80 4.85 -11.19 -6.29
CA LYS A 80 3.98 -10.21 -6.94
C LYS A 80 3.02 -9.54 -5.95
N ASP A 81 2.51 -10.31 -4.99
CA ASP A 81 1.56 -9.84 -3.99
C ASP A 81 2.25 -8.95 -2.94
N LEU A 82 3.42 -9.35 -2.45
CA LEU A 82 4.28 -8.56 -1.56
C LEU A 82 4.98 -7.39 -2.26
N SER A 83 4.95 -7.32 -3.60
CA SER A 83 5.44 -6.17 -4.37
C SER A 83 4.40 -5.06 -4.50
N GLN A 84 3.17 -5.28 -4.04
CA GLN A 84 2.11 -4.30 -4.11
C GLN A 84 2.41 -3.09 -3.21
N PRO A 85 2.18 -1.85 -3.67
CA PRO A 85 2.53 -0.66 -2.89
C PRO A 85 1.69 -0.45 -1.64
N VAL A 86 0.47 -0.97 -1.61
CA VAL A 86 -0.41 -0.87 -0.45
C VAL A 86 -0.89 -2.26 -0.06
N GLN A 87 -0.61 -2.66 1.18
CA GLN A 87 -0.93 -3.98 1.71
C GLN A 87 -1.48 -3.86 3.13
N ILE A 88 -2.39 -4.77 3.50
CA ILE A 88 -2.97 -4.86 4.84
C ILE A 88 -2.81 -6.30 5.31
N HIS A 89 -2.11 -6.49 6.42
CA HIS A 89 -1.90 -7.81 7.01
C HIS A 89 -2.48 -7.82 8.42
N TYR A 90 -3.32 -8.80 8.72
CA TYR A 90 -3.81 -9.05 10.06
C TYR A 90 -3.09 -10.27 10.64
N PHE A 91 -2.50 -10.12 11.82
CA PHE A 91 -1.84 -11.18 12.55
C PHE A 91 -2.60 -11.51 13.83
N ASN A 92 -2.65 -12.81 14.14
CA ASN A 92 -3.14 -13.33 15.40
C ASN A 92 -2.05 -14.22 15.99
N ASN A 93 -1.52 -13.89 17.17
CA ASN A 93 -0.45 -14.66 17.81
C ASN A 93 0.75 -14.94 16.87
N SER A 94 1.19 -13.92 16.12
CA SER A 94 2.24 -13.98 15.08
C SER A 94 1.88 -14.65 13.75
N ASP A 95 0.79 -15.40 13.67
CA ASP A 95 0.35 -16.05 12.44
C ASP A 95 -0.50 -15.09 11.59
N LEU A 96 -0.29 -15.12 10.28
CA LEU A 96 -1.07 -14.31 9.35
C LEU A 96 -2.49 -14.86 9.27
N ALA A 97 -3.46 -14.08 9.73
CA ALA A 97 -4.88 -14.41 9.75
C ALA A 97 -5.64 -13.86 8.53
N SER A 98 -5.16 -12.75 7.96
CA SER A 98 -5.75 -12.18 6.74
C SER A 98 -4.77 -11.32 5.97
N PHE A 99 -4.80 -11.39 4.64
CA PHE A 99 -3.95 -10.62 3.74
C PHE A 99 -4.77 -9.91 2.68
N HIS A 100 -4.43 -8.65 2.45
CA HIS A 100 -4.98 -7.84 1.36
C HIS A 100 -3.86 -7.02 0.71
N ALA A 101 -4.02 -6.75 -0.57
CA ALA A 101 -3.18 -5.83 -1.32
C ALA A 101 -4.01 -5.08 -2.35
N ASN A 102 -3.54 -3.92 -2.81
CA ASN A 102 -4.30 -3.06 -3.72
C ASN A 102 -4.68 -3.75 -5.05
N CYS A 103 -3.95 -4.77 -5.51
CA CYS A 103 -4.32 -5.54 -6.71
C CYS A 103 -5.56 -6.42 -6.54
N TYR A 104 -5.96 -6.75 -5.31
CA TYR A 104 -7.12 -7.58 -5.01
C TYR A 104 -8.38 -6.78 -4.69
N ALA A 105 -8.24 -5.48 -4.44
CA ALA A 105 -9.36 -4.59 -4.24
C ALA A 105 -9.98 -4.21 -5.59
N LYS A 106 -11.28 -3.94 -5.60
CA LYS A 106 -11.95 -3.54 -6.83
C LYS A 106 -11.74 -2.04 -7.05
N GLY A 107 -11.19 -1.67 -8.21
CA GLY A 107 -11.02 -0.27 -8.57
C GLY A 107 -12.36 0.47 -8.66
N SER A 108 -12.43 1.65 -8.04
CA SER A 108 -13.46 2.66 -8.29
C SER A 108 -12.83 3.90 -8.94
N LEU A 109 -13.62 4.93 -9.23
CA LEU A 109 -13.17 6.08 -10.03
C LEU A 109 -11.94 6.83 -9.44
N LYS A 110 -11.74 6.77 -8.11
CA LYS A 110 -10.62 7.41 -7.41
C LYS A 110 -10.03 6.59 -6.24
N ASN A 111 -10.77 5.57 -5.80
CA ASN A 111 -10.53 4.87 -4.54
C ASN A 111 -10.58 3.35 -4.79
N LEU A 112 -10.13 2.55 -3.83
CA LEU A 112 -10.29 1.10 -3.89
C LEU A 112 -11.44 0.64 -2.99
N ASP A 113 -12.31 -0.21 -3.53
CA ASP A 113 -13.28 -0.96 -2.74
C ASP A 113 -12.55 -2.14 -2.09
N TRP A 114 -12.01 -1.89 -0.90
CA TRP A 114 -11.34 -2.89 -0.07
C TRP A 114 -12.32 -3.94 0.47
N ASN A 115 -13.60 -3.59 0.62
CA ASN A 115 -14.68 -4.51 1.00
C ASN A 115 -15.26 -5.27 -0.20
N TYR A 116 -14.55 -5.34 -1.32
CA TYR A 116 -14.95 -6.15 -2.45
C TYR A 116 -15.16 -7.61 -2.01
N GLN A 117 -16.30 -8.19 -2.38
CA GLN A 117 -16.76 -9.52 -1.93
C GLN A 117 -17.01 -9.61 -0.42
N ASN A 118 -17.39 -8.50 0.23
CA ASN A 118 -17.79 -8.46 1.64
C ASN A 118 -16.67 -8.94 2.58
N ARG A 119 -15.41 -8.68 2.21
CA ARG A 119 -14.24 -9.18 2.95
C ARG A 119 -14.11 -8.60 4.35
N PHE A 120 -14.60 -7.38 4.57
CA PHE A 120 -14.51 -6.66 5.84
C PHE A 120 -15.82 -6.68 6.65
N GLU A 121 -16.72 -7.64 6.38
CA GLU A 121 -17.95 -7.87 7.19
C GLU A 121 -17.69 -8.74 8.43
N SER A 122 -16.43 -9.00 8.78
CA SER A 122 -16.01 -9.75 9.97
C SER A 122 -14.65 -9.29 10.48
N PHE A 123 -14.40 -9.55 11.76
CA PHE A 123 -13.09 -9.43 12.37
C PHE A 123 -12.57 -10.81 12.79
N PHE A 124 -11.53 -11.39 12.19
CA PHE A 124 -10.68 -10.94 11.08
C PHE A 124 -11.42 -10.85 9.73
N PRO A 125 -10.95 -10.00 8.79
CA PRO A 125 -11.48 -9.98 7.43
C PRO A 125 -11.23 -11.29 6.68
N ILE A 126 -12.11 -11.62 5.74
CA ILE A 126 -11.88 -12.70 4.78
C ILE A 126 -10.69 -12.33 3.90
N SER A 127 -9.63 -13.13 3.98
CA SER A 127 -8.40 -12.91 3.22
C SER A 127 -8.65 -12.84 1.71
N ALA A 128 -7.89 -12.00 1.01
CA ALA A 128 -7.90 -11.95 -0.44
C ALA A 128 -7.21 -13.16 -1.10
N VAL A 129 -6.48 -13.95 -0.32
CA VAL A 129 -5.75 -15.16 -0.75
C VAL A 129 -6.07 -16.34 0.15
N GLU A 130 -6.06 -17.55 -0.41
CA GLU A 130 -6.50 -18.76 0.30
C GLU A 130 -5.41 -19.38 1.19
N ASP A 131 -4.16 -19.47 0.71
CA ASP A 131 -3.06 -20.14 1.43
C ASP A 131 -2.13 -19.14 2.13
N LEU A 132 -2.50 -18.76 3.35
CA LEU A 132 -1.75 -17.82 4.18
C LEU A 132 -0.46 -18.40 4.77
N ASN A 133 -0.29 -19.72 4.81
CA ASN A 133 0.91 -20.36 5.39
C ASN A 133 2.17 -20.09 4.58
N THR A 134 2.00 -19.72 3.32
CA THR A 134 3.10 -19.39 2.42
C THR A 134 3.59 -17.95 2.58
N TYR A 135 2.81 -17.09 3.25
CA TYR A 135 3.16 -15.69 3.45
C TYR A 135 4.02 -15.48 4.70
N PRO A 136 4.79 -14.37 4.76
CA PRO A 136 5.61 -14.03 5.92
C PRO A 136 4.81 -13.92 7.22
N SER A 137 5.31 -14.55 8.29
CA SER A 137 4.78 -14.35 9.64
C SER A 137 5.22 -13.01 10.23
N LEU A 138 4.58 -12.61 11.34
CA LEU A 138 4.93 -11.39 12.06
C LEU A 138 6.39 -11.38 12.52
N GLN A 139 6.92 -12.53 12.93
CA GLN A 139 8.31 -12.66 13.36
C GLN A 139 9.30 -12.34 12.24
N ARG A 140 8.95 -12.69 10.99
CA ARG A 140 9.77 -12.36 9.83
C ARG A 140 9.72 -10.87 9.53
N LEU A 141 8.56 -10.24 9.69
CA LEU A 141 8.42 -8.77 9.59
C LEU A 141 9.19 -8.04 10.70
N ASN A 142 9.13 -8.54 11.93
CA ASN A 142 9.84 -7.96 13.09
C ASN A 142 11.35 -7.87 12.86
N LYS A 143 11.95 -8.83 12.15
CA LYS A 143 13.37 -8.78 11.77
C LYS A 143 13.73 -7.64 10.82
N MET A 144 12.74 -7.08 10.13
CA MET A 144 12.92 -5.99 9.15
C MET A 144 12.60 -4.62 9.75
N ILE A 145 11.79 -4.60 10.80
CA ILE A 145 11.35 -3.39 11.50
C ILE A 145 12.15 -3.32 12.80
N THR A 146 13.37 -2.78 12.74
CA THR A 146 14.29 -2.78 13.89
C THR A 146 13.85 -1.92 15.06
N ASP A 147 12.93 -0.98 14.80
CA ASP A 147 12.61 0.11 15.72
C ASP A 147 11.36 -0.17 16.57
N VAL A 148 10.67 -1.28 16.30
CA VAL A 148 9.43 -1.65 16.98
C VAL A 148 9.54 -3.10 17.41
N ASP A 149 9.48 -3.37 18.71
CA ASP A 149 9.34 -4.75 19.18
C ASP A 149 7.90 -5.20 18.97
N ILE A 150 7.71 -6.09 18.01
CA ILE A 150 6.41 -6.66 17.65
C ILE A 150 6.25 -8.10 18.20
N SER A 151 7.08 -8.51 19.18
CA SER A 151 7.09 -9.88 19.71
C SER A 151 6.07 -10.15 20.82
N SER A 152 5.04 -9.32 20.98
CA SER A 152 4.04 -9.51 22.03
C SER A 152 3.19 -10.76 21.76
N GLU A 153 3.33 -11.75 22.65
CA GLU A 153 2.40 -12.88 22.70
C GLU A 153 1.02 -12.37 23.17
N ASN A 154 -0.05 -12.80 22.50
CA ASN A 154 -1.46 -12.45 22.76
C ASN A 154 -1.96 -11.07 22.27
N GLU A 155 -1.27 -10.42 21.32
CA GLU A 155 -1.77 -9.20 20.68
C GLU A 155 -2.25 -9.46 19.24
N ILE A 156 -3.34 -8.78 18.86
CA ILE A 156 -3.74 -8.68 17.45
C ILE A 156 -2.94 -7.56 16.83
N VAL A 157 -2.08 -7.89 15.87
CA VAL A 157 -1.26 -6.91 15.18
C VAL A 157 -1.79 -6.73 13.77
N ILE A 158 -2.06 -5.49 13.38
CA ILE A 158 -2.43 -5.17 12.01
C ILE A 158 -1.33 -4.29 11.44
N THR A 159 -0.72 -4.72 10.33
CA THR A 159 0.26 -3.90 9.62
C THR A 159 -0.35 -3.36 8.34
N VAL A 160 -0.16 -2.07 8.08
CA VAL A 160 -0.53 -1.43 6.81
C VAL A 160 0.74 -0.91 6.13
N PHE A 161 1.12 -1.55 5.03
CA PHE A 161 2.16 -1.04 4.14
C PHE A 161 1.57 0.05 3.28
N TRP A 162 2.25 1.19 3.19
CA TRP A 162 1.74 2.34 2.46
C TRP A 162 2.87 3.16 1.82
N THR A 163 2.50 4.02 0.87
CA THR A 163 3.42 4.93 0.19
C THR A 163 2.71 6.18 -0.31
N ARG A 164 3.43 7.32 -0.34
CA ARG A 164 2.95 8.56 -0.97
C ARG A 164 2.77 8.45 -2.48
N MET A 165 3.40 7.46 -3.13
CA MET A 165 3.17 7.18 -4.54
C MET A 165 1.68 6.90 -4.83
N LEU A 166 0.97 6.27 -3.89
CA LEU A 166 -0.46 6.00 -3.97
C LEU A 166 -1.15 6.52 -2.69
N GLU A 167 -1.03 7.82 -2.44
CA GLU A 167 -1.44 8.41 -1.15
C GLU A 167 -2.93 8.23 -0.85
N ASP A 168 -3.81 8.46 -1.82
CA ASP A 168 -5.27 8.31 -1.64
C ASP A 168 -5.63 6.86 -1.33
N ILE A 169 -5.05 5.91 -2.06
CA ILE A 169 -5.26 4.46 -1.85
C ILE A 169 -4.70 4.02 -0.50
N SER A 170 -3.54 4.56 -0.10
CA SER A 170 -2.92 4.33 1.21
C SER A 170 -3.82 4.81 2.34
N ARG A 171 -4.40 6.01 2.20
CA ARG A 171 -5.33 6.58 3.17
C ARG A 171 -6.61 5.76 3.27
N ASP A 172 -7.15 5.33 2.13
CA ASP A 172 -8.32 4.44 2.09
C ASP A 172 -8.05 3.11 2.78
N ALA A 173 -6.86 2.52 2.60
CA ALA A 173 -6.48 1.28 3.27
C ALA A 173 -6.46 1.44 4.79
N VAL A 174 -5.83 2.51 5.30
CA VAL A 174 -5.79 2.82 6.73
C VAL A 174 -7.20 3.05 7.26
N ASN A 175 -8.01 3.87 6.58
CA ASN A 175 -9.39 4.13 6.99
C ASN A 175 -10.27 2.87 6.98
N THR A 176 -10.06 1.95 6.04
CA THR A 176 -10.76 0.66 6.01
C THR A 176 -10.43 -0.17 7.25
N VAL A 177 -9.14 -0.23 7.62
CA VAL A 177 -8.71 -0.92 8.84
C VAL A 177 -9.33 -0.28 10.08
N LEU A 178 -9.27 1.04 10.20
CA LEU A 178 -9.85 1.78 11.34
C LEU A 178 -11.37 1.64 11.42
N ALA A 179 -12.06 1.56 10.28
CA ALA A 179 -13.49 1.29 10.23
C ALA A 179 -13.78 -0.13 10.72
N ASN A 180 -13.03 -1.13 10.26
CA ASN A 180 -13.18 -2.52 10.68
C ASN A 180 -12.92 -2.71 12.19
N ILE A 181 -11.82 -2.16 12.71
CA ILE A 181 -11.52 -2.22 14.15
C ILE A 181 -12.70 -1.67 14.96
N SER A 182 -13.25 -0.53 14.52
CA SER A 182 -14.30 0.18 15.25
C SER A 182 -15.67 -0.48 15.14
N GLU A 183 -16.03 -1.00 13.96
CA GLU A 183 -17.28 -1.75 13.76
C GLU A 183 -17.35 -2.97 14.69
N PHE A 184 -16.20 -3.63 14.93
CA PHE A 184 -16.12 -4.82 15.78
C PHE A 184 -15.64 -4.55 17.21
N ASN A 185 -15.51 -3.28 17.62
CA ASN A 185 -15.10 -2.84 18.96
C ASN A 185 -13.76 -3.46 19.42
N LYS A 186 -12.72 -3.33 18.58
CA LYS A 186 -11.39 -3.94 18.78
C LYS A 186 -10.29 -2.95 19.12
N GLU A 187 -10.64 -1.70 19.43
CA GLU A 187 -9.69 -0.61 19.68
C GLU A 187 -8.67 -0.93 20.79
N ASP A 188 -9.10 -1.60 21.86
CA ASP A 188 -8.26 -1.95 23.01
C ASP A 188 -7.50 -3.29 22.84
N GLU A 189 -7.78 -4.05 21.78
CA GLU A 189 -7.18 -5.37 21.52
C GLU A 189 -6.13 -5.32 20.40
N VAL A 190 -6.12 -4.24 19.62
CA VAL A 190 -5.36 -4.12 18.38
C VAL A 190 -4.18 -3.17 18.54
N ARG A 191 -3.03 -3.62 18.05
CA ARG A 191 -1.88 -2.77 17.75
C ARG A 191 -1.78 -2.57 16.24
N LEU A 192 -1.91 -1.32 15.80
CA LEU A 192 -1.78 -0.93 14.40
C LEU A 192 -0.34 -0.47 14.11
N ILE A 193 0.27 -0.98 13.05
CA ILE A 193 1.61 -0.57 12.62
C ILE A 193 1.54 -0.07 11.19
N LEU A 194 1.81 1.22 10.99
CA LEU A 194 1.87 1.83 9.68
C LEU A 194 3.31 1.81 9.15
N ILE A 195 3.55 1.08 8.08
CA ILE A 195 4.88 0.86 7.49
C ILE A 195 4.99 1.64 6.18
N ASN A 196 5.72 2.75 6.20
CA ASN A 196 6.00 3.53 5.00
C ASN A 196 7.10 2.88 4.16
N THR A 197 6.88 2.82 2.84
CA THR A 197 7.76 2.15 1.87
C THR A 197 8.28 3.09 0.79
N ASP A 198 8.23 4.42 1.01
CA ASP A 198 8.64 5.41 0.01
C ASP A 198 10.09 5.25 -0.43
N SER A 199 10.98 4.81 0.47
CA SER A 199 12.37 4.52 0.11
C SER A 199 12.46 3.51 -1.03
N PHE A 200 11.57 2.52 -1.10
CA PHE A 200 11.53 1.54 -2.19
C PHE A 200 10.87 2.12 -3.44
N PHE A 201 9.67 2.70 -3.30
CA PHE A 201 8.86 3.14 -4.44
C PHE A 201 9.35 4.42 -5.13
N SER A 202 10.21 5.21 -4.48
CA SER A 202 10.92 6.33 -5.14
C SER A 202 11.99 5.91 -6.13
N LYS A 203 12.31 4.60 -6.22
CA LYS A 203 13.35 4.04 -7.10
C LYS A 203 12.78 3.26 -8.29
N ILE A 204 11.45 3.16 -8.40
CA ILE A 204 10.74 2.45 -9.47
C ILE A 204 10.24 3.47 -10.49
#